data_AF-A0A7R9DKD0-F1
#
_entry.id   AF-A0A7R9DKD0-F1
#
_cell.length_a   1.000
_cell.length_b   1.000
_cell.length_c   1.000
_cell.angle_alpha   90.00
_cell.angle_beta   90.00
_cell.angle_gamma   90.00
#
_symmetry.space_group_name_H-M   'P 1'
#
loop_
_entity.id
_entity.type
_entity.pdbx_description
1 polymer ?
#
loop_
_entity_poly.entity_id
_entity_poly.type
_entity_poly.pdbx_seq_one_letter_code
_entity_poly.pdbx_strand_id
1 'polypeptide(L)'
;MGHYPAGSSSNCFVHYIQEILSGKFREFDIRPQLLPIGLRVGNVEPLDYPLHMVTAPVVLLYASNDWMSDTRDVSRLASSLPNVMDTYLVPQGTFNHLDFMYGIHSNTLVYERIFSILNLNSRLGGAGSYSWRSYLTK
;
A
#
# COMPACT_ATOMS: atom_id res chain seq x y z
N MET A 1 14.72 7.40 -16.40
CA MET A 1 13.31 7.44 -16.81
C MET A 1 13.02 6.60 -18.07
N GLY A 2 13.75 5.51 -18.35
CA GLY A 2 13.48 4.61 -19.50
C GLY A 2 12.77 3.30 -19.13
N HIS A 3 12.49 3.09 -17.84
CA HIS A 3 11.94 1.85 -17.30
C HIS A 3 10.64 2.07 -16.51
N TYR A 4 10.09 3.30 -16.57
CA TYR A 4 8.85 3.66 -15.90
C TYR A 4 8.00 4.52 -16.84
N PRO A 5 6.70 4.21 -17.03
CA PRO A 5 5.99 3.04 -16.51
C PRO A 5 6.37 1.74 -17.26
N ALA A 6 6.16 0.58 -16.62
CA ALA A 6 6.35 -0.75 -17.23
C ALA A 6 5.10 -1.29 -17.96
N GLY A 7 4.01 -0.51 -17.99
CA GLY A 7 2.70 -0.88 -18.55
C GLY A 7 1.70 -1.36 -17.49
N SER A 8 0.40 -1.18 -17.76
CA SER A 8 -0.73 -1.70 -16.98
C SER A 8 -1.96 -1.85 -17.90
N SER A 9 -2.98 -2.60 -17.48
CA SER A 9 -4.22 -2.77 -18.26
C SER A 9 -5.16 -1.58 -18.09
N SER A 10 -5.99 -1.30 -19.10
CA SER A 10 -7.04 -0.27 -18.99
C SER A 10 -8.02 -0.57 -17.84
N ASN A 11 -8.29 -1.85 -17.56
CA ASN A 11 -9.16 -2.26 -16.45
C ASN A 11 -8.56 -1.88 -15.09
N CYS A 12 -7.24 -1.95 -14.92
CA CYS A 12 -6.58 -1.50 -13.69
C CYS A 12 -6.78 -0.01 -13.45
N PHE A 13 -6.64 0.81 -14.51
CA PHE A 13 -6.90 2.24 -14.41
C PHE A 13 -8.37 2.56 -14.12
N VAL A 14 -9.30 1.89 -14.80
CA VAL A 14 -10.75 2.02 -14.53
C VAL A 14 -11.06 1.59 -13.09
N HIS A 15 -10.45 0.53 -12.59
CA HIS A 15 -10.66 0.07 -11.22
C HIS A 15 -10.24 1.12 -10.20
N TYR A 16 -9.07 1.72 -10.38
CA TYR A 16 -8.58 2.78 -9.49
C TYR A 16 -9.54 3.98 -9.46
N ILE A 17 -10.12 4.35 -10.62
CA ILE A 17 -11.19 5.37 -10.67
C ILE A 17 -12.43 4.92 -9.90
N GLN A 18 -12.84 3.65 -10.01
CA GLN A 18 -13.98 3.12 -9.24
C GLN A 18 -13.72 3.20 -7.72
N GLU A 19 -12.51 2.91 -7.26
CA GLU A 19 -12.13 3.05 -5.85
C GLU A 19 -12.23 4.51 -5.40
N ILE A 20 -11.70 5.46 -6.17
CA ILE A 20 -11.76 6.90 -5.88
C ILE A 20 -13.21 7.39 -5.81
N LEU A 21 -14.02 7.08 -6.83
CA LEU A 21 -15.41 7.55 -6.91
C LEU A 21 -16.28 6.96 -5.80
N SER A 22 -15.99 5.73 -5.42
CA SER A 22 -16.84 4.97 -4.52
C SER A 22 -16.39 5.03 -3.06
N GLY A 23 -15.14 5.43 -2.81
CA GLY A 23 -14.54 5.55 -1.48
C GLY A 23 -14.38 4.23 -0.73
N LYS A 24 -14.46 3.09 -1.43
CA LYS A 24 -14.37 1.75 -0.83
C LYS A 24 -13.25 0.94 -1.46
N PHE A 25 -12.61 0.11 -0.65
CA PHE A 25 -11.64 -0.90 -1.08
C PHE A 25 -12.38 -2.21 -1.38
N ARG A 26 -12.58 -2.51 -2.67
CA ARG A 26 -13.47 -3.58 -3.14
C ARG A 26 -13.07 -4.14 -4.49
N GLU A 27 -13.71 -5.22 -4.90
CA GLU A 27 -13.49 -5.87 -6.20
C GLU A 27 -13.83 -4.96 -7.41
N PHE A 28 -13.24 -5.28 -8.56
CA PHE A 28 -13.50 -4.57 -9.81
C PHE A 28 -14.96 -4.68 -10.23
N ASP A 29 -15.58 -3.53 -10.49
CA ASP A 29 -16.94 -3.49 -10.97
C ASP A 29 -16.98 -3.71 -12.49
N ILE A 30 -17.29 -4.95 -12.87
CA ILE A 30 -17.43 -5.37 -14.27
C ILE A 30 -18.69 -4.82 -14.94
N ARG A 31 -19.62 -4.23 -14.18
CA ARG A 31 -20.88 -3.72 -14.75
C ARG A 31 -20.56 -2.66 -15.82
N PRO A 32 -21.25 -2.69 -16.98
CA PRO A 32 -21.01 -1.72 -18.03
C PRO A 32 -21.27 -0.30 -17.50
N GLN A 33 -20.23 0.53 -17.43
CA GLN A 33 -20.34 1.90 -16.89
C GLN A 33 -21.24 2.81 -17.74
N LEU A 34 -21.66 2.35 -18.94
CA LEU A 34 -22.43 3.09 -19.95
C LEU A 34 -23.90 2.68 -20.08
N LEU A 35 -24.40 1.70 -19.31
CA LEU A 35 -25.82 1.36 -19.38
C LEU A 35 -26.66 2.29 -18.49
N PRO A 36 -27.81 2.80 -18.99
CA PRO A 36 -28.74 3.54 -18.16
C PRO A 36 -29.21 2.67 -16.98
N ILE A 37 -29.46 3.34 -15.85
CA ILE A 37 -29.80 2.84 -14.49
C ILE A 37 -30.90 1.74 -14.41
N GLY A 38 -31.52 1.31 -15.51
CA GLY A 38 -32.62 0.34 -15.56
C GLY A 38 -32.34 -1.04 -16.18
N LEU A 39 -31.19 -1.31 -16.79
CA LEU A 39 -30.92 -2.60 -17.47
C LEU A 39 -29.89 -3.44 -16.70
N ARG A 40 -30.33 -3.94 -15.55
CA ARG A 40 -29.53 -4.77 -14.64
C ARG A 40 -29.74 -6.25 -14.92
N VAL A 41 -28.91 -6.86 -15.77
CA VAL A 41 -28.74 -8.32 -15.84
C VAL A 41 -27.59 -8.68 -14.91
N GLY A 42 -27.89 -9.30 -13.75
CA GLY A 42 -26.90 -9.78 -12.78
C GLY A 42 -26.50 -8.75 -11.71
N ASN A 43 -27.26 -8.69 -10.61
CA ASN A 43 -27.12 -7.69 -9.55
C ASN A 43 -26.30 -8.18 -8.36
N VAL A 44 -25.00 -8.29 -8.52
CA VAL A 44 -24.09 -8.43 -7.37
C VAL A 44 -23.27 -7.15 -7.30
N GLU A 45 -23.45 -6.37 -6.23
CA GLU A 45 -22.56 -5.27 -5.92
C GLU A 45 -21.16 -5.84 -5.64
N PRO A 46 -20.07 -5.22 -6.14
CA PRO A 46 -18.72 -5.72 -5.87
C PRO A 46 -18.48 -5.79 -4.36
N LEU A 47 -17.89 -6.89 -3.92
CA LEU A 47 -17.65 -7.13 -2.49
C LEU A 47 -16.47 -6.30 -1.99
N ASP A 48 -16.63 -5.71 -0.81
CA ASP A 48 -15.54 -5.03 -0.11
C ASP A 48 -14.51 -6.06 0.38
N TYR A 49 -13.22 -5.75 0.24
CA TYR A 49 -12.18 -6.64 0.73
C TYR A 49 -12.16 -6.63 2.28
N PRO A 50 -12.21 -7.80 2.94
CA PRO A 50 -12.34 -7.88 4.38
C PRO A 50 -11.00 -7.62 5.09
N LEU A 51 -10.65 -6.34 5.30
CA LEU A 51 -9.40 -5.94 5.98
C LEU A 51 -9.24 -6.55 7.39
N HIS A 52 -10.35 -6.84 8.07
CA HIS A 52 -10.34 -7.52 9.38
C HIS A 52 -9.84 -8.98 9.32
N MET A 53 -9.78 -9.59 8.12
CA MET A 53 -9.23 -10.93 7.92
C MET A 53 -7.71 -10.92 7.66
N VAL A 54 -7.07 -9.75 7.61
CA VAL A 54 -5.60 -9.68 7.48
C VAL A 54 -4.96 -10.18 8.76
N THR A 55 -4.12 -11.21 8.64
CA THR A 55 -3.44 -11.85 9.79
C THR A 55 -1.94 -11.55 9.86
N ALA A 56 -1.32 -11.14 8.75
CA ALA A 56 0.11 -10.80 8.69
C ALA A 56 0.41 -9.50 9.44
N PRO A 57 1.38 -9.44 10.38
CA PRO A 57 1.74 -8.21 11.09
C PRO A 57 2.08 -7.08 10.11
N VAL A 58 1.48 -5.89 10.32
CA VAL A 58 1.62 -4.76 9.39
C VAL A 58 2.40 -3.62 10.04
N VAL A 59 3.32 -3.01 9.31
CA VAL A 59 3.87 -1.69 9.63
C VAL A 59 3.60 -0.77 8.45
N LEU A 60 3.04 0.42 8.73
CA LEU A 60 2.69 1.40 7.70
C LEU A 60 3.73 2.51 7.69
N LEU A 61 4.49 2.63 6.60
CA LEU A 61 5.41 3.74 6.36
C LEU A 61 4.78 4.67 5.32
N TYR A 62 4.62 5.95 5.64
CA TYR A 62 3.91 6.91 4.80
C TYR A 62 4.51 8.31 4.92
N ALA A 63 4.16 9.21 4.01
CA ALA A 63 4.72 10.56 3.96
C ALA A 63 3.61 11.63 3.83
N SER A 64 3.87 12.83 4.35
CA SER A 64 2.85 13.89 4.38
C SER A 64 2.58 14.51 3.01
N ASN A 65 3.53 14.44 2.08
CA ASN A 65 3.43 14.98 0.73
C ASN A 65 3.24 13.87 -0.31
N ASP A 66 2.66 12.73 0.10
CA ASP A 66 2.28 11.64 -0.79
C ASP A 66 0.85 11.86 -1.32
N TRP A 67 0.76 12.25 -2.59
CA TRP A 67 -0.48 12.42 -3.35
C TRP A 67 -1.24 11.13 -3.71
N MET A 68 -0.60 9.95 -3.63
CA MET A 68 -1.23 8.66 -3.92
C MET A 68 -1.65 7.94 -2.65
N SER A 69 -0.91 8.16 -1.54
CA SER A 69 -1.20 7.60 -0.22
C SER A 69 -1.39 8.72 0.82
N ASP A 70 -2.52 9.44 0.73
CA ASP A 70 -2.83 10.53 1.66
C ASP A 70 -2.86 10.03 3.12
N THR A 71 -2.34 10.85 4.03
CA THR A 71 -2.29 10.54 5.47
C THR A 71 -3.64 10.13 6.08
N ARG A 72 -4.77 10.66 5.56
CA ARG A 72 -6.12 10.31 6.00
C ARG A 72 -6.49 8.88 5.60
N ASP A 73 -6.14 8.46 4.41
CA ASP A 73 -6.43 7.12 3.92
C ASP A 73 -5.52 6.09 4.62
N VAL A 74 -4.27 6.45 4.91
CA VAL A 74 -3.39 5.63 5.77
C VAL A 74 -3.96 5.50 7.18
N SER A 75 -4.48 6.58 7.78
CA SER A 75 -5.13 6.52 9.10
C SER A 75 -6.39 5.64 9.10
N ARG A 76 -7.20 5.69 8.04
CA ARG A 76 -8.36 4.82 7.86
C ARG A 76 -7.95 3.35 7.73
N LEU A 77 -6.93 3.06 6.93
CA LEU A 77 -6.37 1.72 6.78
C LEU A 77 -5.84 1.18 8.11
N ALA A 78 -5.04 1.99 8.82
CA ALA A 78 -4.49 1.62 10.12
C ALA A 78 -5.57 1.25 11.13
N SER A 79 -6.70 1.98 11.11
CA SER A 79 -7.84 1.74 12.01
C SER A 79 -8.68 0.52 11.61
N SER A 80 -8.59 0.09 10.34
CA SER A 80 -9.38 -1.04 9.80
C SER A 80 -8.65 -2.38 9.89
N LEU A 81 -7.31 -2.35 9.99
CA LEU A 81 -6.46 -3.54 10.12
C LEU A 81 -6.37 -3.97 11.59
N PRO A 82 -6.49 -5.27 11.90
CA PRO A 82 -6.50 -5.75 13.30
C PRO A 82 -5.11 -5.85 13.93
N ASN A 83 -4.04 -5.71 13.15
CA ASN A 83 -2.69 -6.16 13.50
C ASN A 83 -1.59 -5.20 13.01
N VAL A 84 -1.86 -3.90 13.06
CA VAL A 84 -0.85 -2.86 12.84
C VAL A 84 0.08 -2.79 14.06
N MET A 85 1.36 -3.05 13.85
CA MET A 85 2.39 -3.04 14.89
C MET A 85 3.01 -1.67 15.07
N ASP A 86 3.12 -0.88 13.98
CA ASP A 86 3.71 0.45 13.98
C ASP A 86 3.20 1.26 12.79
N THR A 87 3.21 2.58 12.94
CA THR A 87 2.98 3.52 11.85
C THR A 87 4.06 4.59 11.90
N TYR A 88 4.71 4.85 10.77
CA TYR A 88 5.83 5.76 10.67
C TYR A 88 5.59 6.79 9.58
N LEU A 89 5.39 8.04 10.01
CA LEU A 89 5.41 9.20 9.13
C LEU A 89 6.88 9.58 8.88
N VAL A 90 7.30 9.55 7.62
CA VAL A 90 8.65 9.94 7.22
C VAL A 90 8.89 11.40 7.64
N PRO A 91 9.96 11.70 8.41
CA PRO A 91 10.20 13.02 9.00
C PRO A 91 10.83 14.00 7.99
N GLN A 92 10.30 14.02 6.77
CA GLN A 92 10.69 14.95 5.73
C GLN A 92 9.45 15.40 4.96
N GLY A 93 9.05 16.66 5.15
CA GLY A 93 7.80 17.20 4.59
C GLY A 93 7.76 17.24 3.05
N THR A 94 8.91 17.19 2.37
CA THR A 94 8.98 17.15 0.91
C THR A 94 8.93 15.72 0.35
N PHE A 95 9.09 14.71 1.19
CA PHE A 95 9.12 13.30 0.79
C PHE A 95 7.73 12.87 0.28
N ASN A 96 7.69 12.29 -0.91
CA ASN A 96 6.47 11.89 -1.61
C ASN A 96 6.49 10.41 -2.02
N HIS A 97 5.48 10.00 -2.79
CA HIS A 97 5.30 8.62 -3.25
C HIS A 97 6.52 7.99 -3.92
N LEU A 98 7.19 8.73 -4.81
CA LEU A 98 8.32 8.22 -5.58
C LEU A 98 9.60 8.17 -4.76
N ASP A 99 9.71 8.97 -3.69
CA ASP A 99 10.90 9.02 -2.86
C ASP A 99 11.10 7.72 -2.06
N PHE A 100 10.03 6.95 -1.81
CA PHE A 100 10.13 5.60 -1.23
C PHE A 100 10.97 4.64 -2.08
N MET A 101 11.09 4.88 -3.39
CA MET A 101 11.88 4.06 -4.30
C MET A 101 13.15 4.77 -4.80
N TYR A 102 13.05 6.05 -5.11
CA TYR A 102 14.09 6.81 -5.83
C TYR A 102 14.69 7.97 -5.04
N GLY A 103 14.21 8.22 -3.81
CA GLY A 103 14.69 9.31 -2.98
C GLY A 103 16.15 9.11 -2.62
N ILE A 104 16.98 10.14 -2.79
CA ILE A 104 18.43 10.09 -2.49
C ILE A 104 18.69 9.74 -1.01
N HIS A 105 17.77 10.12 -0.13
CA HIS A 105 17.84 9.86 1.32
C HIS A 105 16.90 8.74 1.79
N SER A 106 16.35 7.94 0.87
CA SER A 106 15.46 6.81 1.21
C SER A 106 16.15 5.77 2.11
N ASN A 107 17.47 5.62 1.98
CA ASN A 107 18.27 4.74 2.82
C ASN A 107 18.18 5.08 4.30
N THR A 108 18.39 6.34 4.67
CA THR A 108 18.37 6.78 6.07
C THR A 108 16.96 7.04 6.58
N LEU A 109 16.06 7.53 5.73
CA LEU A 109 14.72 7.93 6.15
C LEU A 109 13.75 6.75 6.27
N VAL A 110 13.93 5.70 5.47
CA VAL A 110 12.99 4.57 5.34
C VAL A 110 13.70 3.23 5.53
N TYR A 111 14.73 2.92 4.75
CA TYR A 111 15.28 1.57 4.69
C TYR A 111 15.96 1.12 6.00
N GLU A 112 16.69 2.02 6.67
CA GLU A 112 17.25 1.73 8.00
C GLU A 112 16.16 1.33 9.01
N ARG A 113 15.00 1.99 8.97
CA ARG A 113 13.86 1.63 9.82
C ARG A 113 13.28 0.27 9.43
N ILE A 114 13.13 -0.03 8.14
CA ILE A 114 12.70 -1.35 7.66
C ILE A 114 13.64 -2.44 8.20
N PHE A 115 14.96 -2.26 8.06
CA PHE A 115 15.92 -3.22 8.60
C PHE A 115 15.83 -3.35 10.12
N SER A 116 15.62 -2.25 10.84
CA SER A 116 15.41 -2.28 12.29
C SER A 116 14.19 -3.13 12.67
N ILE A 117 13.05 -2.94 12.00
CA ILE A 117 11.81 -3.70 12.21
C ILE A 117 12.02 -5.19 11.93
N LEU A 118 12.62 -5.52 10.78
CA LEU A 118 12.88 -6.91 10.39
C LEU A 118 13.85 -7.61 11.36
N ASN A 119 14.89 -6.90 11.82
CA ASN A 119 15.84 -7.42 12.80
C ASN A 119 15.21 -7.58 14.20
N LEU A 120 14.30 -6.70 14.59
CA LEU A 120 13.56 -6.84 15.84
C LEU A 120 12.67 -8.09 15.81
N ASN A 121 11.93 -8.30 14.71
CA ASN A 121 11.08 -9.46 14.54
C ASN A 121 11.87 -10.79 14.52
N SER A 122 13.06 -10.81 13.90
CA SER A 122 13.90 -12.01 13.90
C SER A 122 14.46 -12.36 15.27
N ARG A 123 14.67 -11.37 16.15
CA ARG A 123 15.13 -11.56 17.53
C ARG A 123 14.01 -12.02 18.48
N LEU A 124 12.77 -11.64 18.21
CA LEU A 124 11.60 -11.99 19.02
C LEU A 124 10.99 -13.36 18.67
N GLY A 125 11.66 -14.16 17.83
CA GLY A 125 11.25 -15.55 17.55
C GLY A 125 10.24 -15.71 16.41
N GLY A 126 10.08 -14.70 15.53
CA GLY A 126 9.44 -14.91 14.24
C GLY A 126 10.24 -15.91 13.42
N ALA A 127 9.64 -17.05 13.07
CA ALA A 127 10.30 -18.17 12.39
C ALA A 127 11.09 -17.71 11.15
N GLY A 128 12.43 -17.77 11.22
CA GLY A 128 13.34 -17.51 10.10
C GLY A 128 14.37 -16.43 10.38
N SER A 129 15.51 -16.79 10.98
CA SER A 129 16.67 -15.90 11.08
C SER A 129 17.33 -15.74 9.70
N TYR A 130 17.05 -14.65 9.00
CA TYR A 130 17.80 -14.29 7.79
C TYR A 130 18.90 -13.28 8.13
N SER A 131 20.16 -13.72 8.00
CA SER A 131 21.36 -12.88 8.18
C SER A 131 21.68 -12.15 6.87
N TRP A 132 21.53 -10.84 6.85
CA TRP A 132 21.68 -9.98 5.65
C TRP A 132 23.10 -9.46 5.41
N ARG A 133 24.05 -9.75 6.31
CA ARG A 133 25.45 -9.28 6.23
C ARG A 133 26.21 -9.78 4.98
N SER A 134 25.64 -10.67 4.18
CA SER A 134 26.22 -11.15 2.92
C SER A 134 25.90 -10.28 1.69
N TYR A 135 25.00 -9.29 1.77
CA TYR A 135 24.51 -8.56 0.59
C TYR A 135 25.08 -7.15 0.40
N LEU A 136 25.81 -6.60 1.37
CA LEU A 136 26.36 -5.23 1.30
C LEU A 136 27.88 -5.18 1.06
N THR A 137 28.49 -6.29 0.65
CA THR A 137 29.89 -6.34 0.23
C THR A 137 30.02 -6.92 -1.17
N LYS A 138 29.50 -6.21 -2.18
CA LYS A 138 29.97 -6.25 -3.57
C LYS A 138 29.78 -4.90 -4.21
#